data_AF-A0A534B4V2-F1
#
_entry.id   AF-A0A534B4V2-F1
#
_cell.length_a   1.000
_cell.length_b   1.000
_cell.length_c   1.000
_cell.angle_alpha   90.00
_cell.angle_beta   90.00
_cell.angle_gamma   90.00
#
_symmetry.space_group_name_H-M   'P 1'
#
loop_
_entity.id
_entity.type
_entity.pdbx_description
1 polymer ?
#
loop_
_entity_poly.entity_id
_entity_poly.type
_entity_poly.pdbx_seq_one_letter_code
_entity_poly.pdbx_strand_id
1 'polypeptide(L)'
;LRARRAGAAFISSCLAVSATILTAGVALFPFLMPSSTHPDQGLTIWDASSSARTLFIMLCAVVVILPVVLAYTAWVFHVLKGRITLEEIRRHTGVY
;
A
#
# COMPACT_ATOMS: atom_id res chain seq x y z
N LEU A 1 2.94 -7.39 31.14
CA LEU A 1 2.04 -6.20 31.05
C LEU A 1 1.84 -5.83 29.57
N ARG A 2 0.86 -6.41 28.86
CA ARG A 2 0.54 -6.02 27.47
C ARG A 2 -0.35 -4.77 27.51
N ALA A 3 0.18 -3.62 27.11
CA ALA A 3 -0.60 -2.41 26.94
C ALA A 3 -1.70 -2.68 25.91
N ARG A 4 -2.96 -2.53 26.32
CA ARG A 4 -4.18 -2.81 25.54
C ARG A 4 -4.42 -1.75 24.44
N ARG A 5 -3.36 -1.32 23.75
CA ARG A 5 -3.38 -0.29 22.70
C ARG A 5 -3.48 -0.96 21.33
N ALA A 6 -4.67 -1.47 21.01
CA ALA A 6 -4.94 -2.12 19.73
C ALA A 6 -4.54 -1.26 18.52
N GLY A 7 -4.74 0.07 18.60
CA GLY A 7 -4.31 1.00 17.54
C GLY A 7 -2.80 1.05 17.34
N ALA A 8 -2.00 0.99 18.42
CA ALA A 8 -0.55 0.98 18.31
C ALA A 8 -0.03 -0.33 17.72
N ALA A 9 -0.65 -1.46 18.09
CA ALA A 9 -0.33 -2.77 17.51
C ALA A 9 -0.61 -2.79 15.99
N PHE A 10 -1.75 -2.23 15.56
CA PHE A 10 -2.08 -2.11 14.13
C PHE A 10 -1.05 -1.29 13.36
N ILE A 11 -0.72 -0.08 13.84
CA ILE A 11 0.29 0.77 13.19
C ILE A 11 1.66 0.08 13.13
N SER A 12 2.07 -0.60 14.20
CA SER A 12 3.34 -1.34 14.23
C SER A 12 3.39 -2.48 13.21
N SER A 13 2.25 -3.16 12.96
CA SER A 13 2.16 -4.20 11.94
C SER A 13 2.23 -3.61 10.53
N CYS A 14 1.54 -2.50 10.28
CA CYS A 14 1.64 -1.79 8.99
C CYS A 14 3.09 -1.36 8.72
N LEU A 15 3.74 -0.75 9.71
CA LEU A 15 5.15 -0.33 9.63
C LEU A 15 6.07 -1.53 9.36
N ALA A 16 5.87 -2.66 10.03
CA ALA A 16 6.68 -3.85 9.82
C ALA A 16 6.59 -4.37 8.38
N VAL A 17 5.38 -4.42 7.81
CA VAL A 17 5.18 -4.83 6.41
C VAL A 17 5.81 -3.83 5.45
N SER A 18 5.57 -2.52 5.65
CA SER A 18 6.18 -1.48 4.82
C SER A 18 7.71 -1.51 4.88
N ALA A 19 8.30 -1.67 6.08
CA ALA A 19 9.74 -1.75 6.26
C ALA A 19 10.34 -2.98 5.57
N THR A 20 9.63 -4.11 5.58
CA THR A 20 10.08 -5.34 4.89
C THR A 20 10.17 -5.10 3.38
N ILE A 21 9.14 -4.48 2.79
CA ILE A 21 9.12 -4.16 1.35
C ILE A 21 10.19 -3.12 1.01
N LEU A 22 10.34 -2.07 1.82
CA LEU A 22 11.37 -1.05 1.64
C LEU A 22 12.78 -1.63 1.73
N THR A 23 13.03 -2.56 2.65
CA THR A 23 14.33 -3.23 2.79
C THR A 23 14.67 -4.01 1.53
N ALA A 24 13.72 -4.73 0.95
CA ALA A 24 13.90 -5.41 -0.33
C ALA A 24 14.19 -4.41 -1.47
N GLY A 25 13.46 -3.30 -1.53
CA GLY A 25 13.68 -2.25 -2.52
C GLY A 25 15.06 -1.60 -2.43
N VAL A 26 15.53 -1.30 -1.22
CA VAL A 26 16.88 -0.74 -0.98
C VAL A 26 17.95 -1.76 -1.31
N ALA A 27 17.76 -3.04 -0.97
CA ALA A 27 18.72 -4.10 -1.28
C ALA A 27 18.88 -4.35 -2.78
N LEU A 28 17.82 -4.12 -3.56
CA LEU A 28 17.82 -4.33 -5.01
C LEU A 28 18.34 -3.11 -5.78
N PHE A 29 18.34 -1.91 -5.19
CA PHE A 29 18.84 -0.70 -5.86
C PHE A 29 20.30 -0.87 -6.33
N PRO A 30 20.64 -0.63 -7.62
CA PRO A 30 19.86 0.03 -8.68
C PRO A 30 19.11 -0.90 -9.65
N PHE A 31 19.11 -2.21 -9.43
CA PHE A 31 18.50 -3.21 -10.29
C PHE A 31 17.05 -3.51 -9.88
N LEU A 32 16.12 -3.46 -10.83
CA LEU A 32 14.74 -3.88 -10.59
C LEU A 32 14.56 -5.38 -10.84
N MET A 33 15.31 -5.93 -11.78
CA MET A 33 15.32 -7.35 -12.11
C MET A 33 16.73 -7.77 -12.56
N PRO A 34 17.53 -8.40 -11.69
CA PRO A 34 18.84 -8.92 -12.08
C PRO A 34 18.66 -10.13 -13.01
N SER A 35 19.33 -10.12 -14.16
CA SER A 35 19.33 -11.24 -15.11
C SER A 35 20.34 -12.31 -14.68
N SER A 36 19.88 -13.54 -14.48
CA SER A 36 20.74 -14.66 -14.04
C SER A 36 21.59 -15.28 -15.18
N THR A 37 21.30 -14.97 -16.44
CA THR A 37 21.97 -15.59 -17.61
C THR A 37 22.87 -14.61 -18.37
N HIS A 38 22.57 -13.31 -18.34
CA HIS A 38 23.37 -12.26 -18.99
C HIS A 38 23.50 -11.05 -18.04
N PRO A 39 24.61 -10.93 -17.30
CA PRO A 39 24.78 -9.90 -16.27
C PRO A 39 24.73 -8.45 -16.80
N ASP A 40 24.94 -8.25 -18.11
CA ASP A 40 24.93 -6.92 -18.75
C ASP A 40 23.53 -6.45 -19.20
N GLN A 41 22.50 -7.29 -19.07
CA GLN A 41 21.10 -6.99 -19.44
C GLN A 41 20.20 -6.83 -18.21
N GLY A 42 20.78 -6.60 -17.03
CA GLY A 42 20.02 -6.32 -15.82
C GLY A 42 19.20 -5.04 -16.00
N LEU A 43 17.87 -5.12 -15.84
CA LEU A 43 16.99 -3.96 -15.94
C LEU A 43 17.28 -3.02 -14.77
N THR A 44 18.09 -1.99 -15.02
CA THR A 44 18.37 -0.93 -14.06
C THR A 44 17.22 0.08 -14.06
N ILE A 45 17.08 0.84 -12.97
CA ILE A 45 16.15 1.98 -12.88
C ILE A 45 16.32 2.98 -14.03
N TRP A 46 17.52 3.08 -14.58
CA TRP A 46 17.89 4.03 -15.62
C TRP A 46 17.40 3.58 -17.00
N ASP A 47 17.61 2.31 -17.34
CA ASP A 47 17.21 1.75 -18.64
C ASP A 47 15.73 1.33 -18.70
N ALA A 48 15.15 0.96 -17.56
CA ALA A 48 13.73 0.55 -17.48
C ALA A 48 12.75 1.74 -17.39
N SER A 49 13.25 2.97 -17.28
CA SER A 49 12.40 4.16 -17.17
C SER A 49 11.76 4.52 -18.51
N SER A 50 10.44 4.76 -18.51
CA SER A 50 9.73 5.27 -19.69
C SER A 50 10.21 6.67 -20.07
N SER A 51 9.91 7.10 -21.30
CA SER A 51 10.29 8.45 -21.75
C SER A 51 9.87 9.55 -20.76
N ALA A 52 10.71 10.58 -20.61
CA ALA A 52 10.50 11.64 -19.61
C ALA A 52 9.10 12.28 -19.69
N ARG A 53 8.52 12.40 -20.89
CA ARG A 53 7.16 12.94 -21.09
C ARG A 53 6.10 12.02 -20.50
N THR A 54 6.14 10.73 -20.79
CA THR A 54 5.18 9.75 -20.26
C THR A 54 5.29 9.61 -18.75
N LEU A 55 6.52 9.58 -18.22
CA LEU A 55 6.77 9.51 -16.79
C LEU A 55 6.21 10.73 -16.06
N PHE A 56 6.41 11.93 -16.62
CA PHE A 56 5.86 13.16 -16.05
C PHE A 56 4.33 13.17 -16.04
N ILE A 57 3.69 12.74 -17.12
CA ILE A 57 2.22 12.63 -17.20
C ILE A 57 1.70 11.65 -16.13
N MET A 58 2.33 10.48 -15.98
CA MET A 58 1.95 9.51 -14.95
C MET A 58 2.18 10.04 -13.53
N LEU A 59 3.26 10.79 -13.29
CA LEU A 59 3.51 11.44 -12.01
C LEU A 59 2.39 12.45 -11.68
N CYS A 60 2.03 13.31 -12.62
CA CYS A 60 0.91 14.25 -12.45
C CYS A 60 -0.41 13.51 -12.17
N ALA A 61 -0.68 12.42 -12.89
CA ALA A 61 -1.86 11.60 -12.68
C ALA A 61 -1.88 11.00 -11.26
N VAL A 62 -0.77 10.41 -10.79
CA VAL A 62 -0.67 9.86 -9.42
C VAL A 62 -0.85 10.95 -8.38
N VAL A 63 -0.21 12.11 -8.54
CA VAL A 63 -0.32 13.24 -7.59
C VAL A 63 -1.77 13.72 -7.43
N VAL A 64 -2.60 13.62 -8.48
CA VAL A 64 -4.01 14.02 -8.41
C VAL A 64 -4.92 12.87 -7.99
N ILE A 65 -4.77 11.69 -8.58
CA ILE A 65 -5.70 10.56 -8.39
C ILE A 65 -5.47 9.88 -7.04
N LEU A 66 -4.21 9.68 -6.62
CA LEU A 66 -3.89 9.00 -5.37
C LEU A 66 -4.51 9.67 -4.13
N PRO A 67 -4.42 11.00 -3.92
CA PRO A 67 -5.05 11.62 -2.75
C PRO A 67 -6.57 11.52 -2.78
N VAL A 68 -7.21 11.57 -3.96
CA VAL A 68 -8.67 11.37 -4.08
C VAL A 68 -9.06 9.97 -3.64
N VAL A 69 -8.33 8.95 -4.10
CA VAL A 69 -8.57 7.55 -3.70
C VAL A 69 -8.37 7.37 -2.20
N LEU A 70 -7.28 7.90 -1.63
CA LEU A 70 -7.00 7.83 -0.20
C LEU A 70 -8.07 8.54 0.64
N ALA A 71 -8.55 9.71 0.20
CA ALA A 71 -9.62 10.44 0.87
C ALA A 71 -10.93 9.63 0.88
N TYR A 72 -11.29 9.03 -0.26
CA TYR A 72 -12.46 8.17 -0.35
C TYR A 72 -12.33 6.93 0.54
N THR A 73 -11.18 6.24 0.49
CA THR A 73 -10.94 5.07 1.35
C THR A 73 -10.98 5.43 2.83
N ALA A 74 -10.35 6.55 3.24
CA ALA A 74 -10.40 7.03 4.61
C ALA A 74 -11.82 7.39 5.06
N TRP A 75 -12.61 8.02 4.19
CA TRP A 75 -14.02 8.31 4.45
C TRP A 75 -14.84 7.04 4.65
N VAL A 76 -14.68 6.03 3.80
CA VAL A 76 -15.36 4.73 3.93
C VAL A 76 -15.01 4.08 5.26
N PHE A 77 -13.73 4.02 5.64
CA PHE A 77 -13.32 3.50 6.95
C PHE A 77 -13.88 4.31 8.12
N HIS A 78 -14.07 5.62 7.95
CA HIS A 78 -14.68 6.47 8.96
C HIS A 78 -16.19 6.21 9.09
N VAL A 79 -16.91 6.05 7.98
CA VAL A 79 -18.34 5.74 7.95
C VAL A 79 -18.64 4.36 8.53
N LEU A 80 -17.81 3.36 8.19
CA LEU A 80 -17.94 1.99 8.69
C LEU A 80 -17.43 1.81 10.13
N LYS A 81 -16.93 2.87 10.77
CA LYS A 81 -16.42 2.84 12.14
C LYS A 81 -17.57 2.75 13.15
N GLY A 82 -18.13 1.55 13.28
CA GLY A 82 -19.13 1.19 14.28
C GLY A 82 -18.79 -0.14 14.93
N ARG A 83 -19.27 -0.39 16.16
CA ARG A 83 -19.15 -1.72 16.77
C ARG A 83 -20.27 -2.59 16.21
N ILE A 84 -19.92 -3.61 15.44
CA ILE A 84 -20.89 -4.63 15.02
C ILE A 84 -21.23 -5.46 16.25
N THR A 85 -22.44 -5.27 16.78
CA THR A 85 -22.91 -6.00 17.96
C THR A 85 -23.72 -7.21 17.50
N LEU A 86 -23.61 -8.34 18.21
CA LEU A 86 -24.36 -9.57 17.87
C LEU A 86 -25.88 -9.35 17.80
N GLU A 87 -26.40 -8.41 18.60
CA GLU A 87 -27.82 -8.01 18.59
C GLU A 87 -28.24 -7.35 17.28
N GLU A 88 -27.34 -6.61 16.64
CA GLU A 88 -27.56 -5.93 15.36
C GLU A 88 -27.52 -6.94 14.21
N ILE A 89 -26.62 -7.93 14.28
CA ILE A 89 -26.60 -9.07 13.35
C ILE A 89 -27.91 -9.86 13.44
N ARG A 90 -28.38 -10.16 14.66
CA ARG A 90 -29.61 -10.94 14.90
C ARG A 90 -30.87 -10.22 14.43
N ARG A 91 -30.88 -8.88 14.45
CA ARG A 91 -32.01 -8.04 14.01
C ARG A 91 -32.11 -7.95 12.48
N HIS A 92 -30.99 -8.15 11.76
CA HIS A 92 -30.91 -8.10 10.30
C HIS A 92 -30.81 -9.49 9.62
N THR A 93 -30.83 -10.59 10.37
CA THR A 93 -30.76 -11.97 9.85
C THR A 93 -31.98 -12.36 8.98
N GLY A 94 -33.06 -11.57 8.98
CA GLY A 94 -34.22 -11.81 8.10
C GLY A 94 -34.06 -11.34 6.66
N VAL A 95 -32.94 -10.67 6.31
CA VAL A 95 -32.74 -10.03 5.00
C VAL A 95 -31.51 -10.60 4.26
N TYR A 96 -30.83 -11.60 4.83
CA TYR A 96 -29.75 -12.37 4.19
C TYR A 96 -29.90 -13.86 4.47
#